data_AF-A0A133NAR5-F1
#
_entry.id   AF-A0A133NAR5-F1
#
_cell.length_a   1.000
_cell.length_b   1.000
_cell.length_c   1.000
_cell.angle_alpha   90.00
_cell.angle_beta   90.00
_cell.angle_gamma   90.00
#
_symmetry.space_group_name_H-M   'P 1'
#
loop_
_entity.id
_entity.type
_entity.pdbx_description
1 polymer ?
#
loop_
_entity_poly.entity_id
_entity_poly.type
_entity_poly.pdbx_seq_one_letter_code
_entity_poly.pdbx_strand_id
1 'polypeptide(L)'
;MSLWGQLQQEATSLVKSFLIIKEKSLLGGIPLHVISDKSRSISATVTNRRVEKGFNISDTVRKEPLIFQLTVVDNSRDYMLNRQSLEKMLEAGEPIEFYYAGRDLYQNIVIENIEELEQADRKNCFTYYITLRQISVAEIKATDSKVD
;
A
#
# COMPACT_ATOMS: atom_id res chain seq x y z
N MET A 1 -21.25 38.70 7.16
CA MET A 1 -19.89 38.14 7.40
C MET A 1 -18.89 38.97 6.62
N SER A 2 -17.72 39.30 7.19
CA SER A 2 -16.71 40.07 6.47
C SER A 2 -15.95 39.20 5.47
N LEU A 3 -15.44 39.81 4.39
CA LEU A 3 -14.61 39.15 3.37
C LEU A 3 -13.39 38.46 3.99
N TRP A 4 -12.82 39.07 5.02
CA TRP A 4 -11.71 38.51 5.81
C TRP A 4 -12.09 37.24 6.57
N GLY A 5 -13.32 37.17 7.10
CA GLY A 5 -13.81 35.97 7.78
C GLY A 5 -14.03 34.78 6.83
N GLN A 6 -14.44 35.05 5.59
CA GLN A 6 -14.60 34.01 4.55
C GLN A 6 -13.24 33.45 4.11
N LEU A 7 -12.28 34.33 3.81
CA LEU A 7 -10.92 33.91 3.43
C LEU A 7 -10.24 33.08 4.52
N GLN A 8 -10.44 33.45 5.79
CA GLN A 8 -9.89 32.71 6.92
C GLN A 8 -10.55 31.33 7.09
N GLN A 9 -11.86 31.20 6.84
CA GLN A 9 -12.54 29.91 6.83
C GLN A 9 -12.09 29.02 5.67
N GLU A 10 -11.93 29.57 4.47
CA GLU A 10 -11.44 28.83 3.30
C GLU A 10 -10.00 28.34 3.52
N ALA A 11 -9.10 29.21 3.98
CA ALA A 11 -7.72 28.83 4.30
C ALA A 11 -7.67 27.73 5.38
N THR A 12 -8.49 27.86 6.43
CA THR A 12 -8.56 26.84 7.50
C THR A 12 -9.12 25.52 6.97
N SER A 13 -10.12 25.56 6.08
CA SER A 13 -10.70 24.38 5.43
C SER A 13 -9.67 23.66 4.55
N LEU A 14 -8.89 24.41 3.76
CA LEU A 14 -7.83 23.88 2.91
C LEU A 14 -6.67 23.29 3.71
N VAL A 15 -6.26 23.95 4.79
CA VAL A 15 -5.22 23.40 5.69
C VAL A 15 -5.72 22.14 6.38
N LYS A 16 -6.98 22.11 6.81
CA LYS A 16 -7.60 20.94 7.43
C LYS A 16 -7.77 19.78 6.44
N SER A 17 -8.19 20.04 5.20
CA SER A 17 -8.27 19.00 4.17
C SER A 17 -6.90 18.46 3.81
N PHE A 18 -5.88 19.32 3.72
CA PHE A 18 -4.50 18.94 3.48
C PHE A 18 -3.90 18.10 4.62
N LEU A 19 -4.18 18.47 5.89
CA LEU A 19 -3.79 17.68 7.06
C LEU A 19 -4.51 16.33 7.13
N ILE A 20 -5.80 16.29 6.81
CA ILE A 20 -6.58 15.04 6.72
C ILE A 20 -6.04 14.13 5.62
N ILE A 21 -5.58 14.69 4.48
CA ILE A 21 -4.93 13.93 3.41
C ILE A 21 -3.60 13.33 3.90
N LYS A 22 -2.83 14.05 4.72
CA LYS A 22 -1.59 13.52 5.33
C LYS A 22 -1.81 12.32 6.24
N GLU A 23 -2.98 12.22 6.89
CA GLU A 23 -3.31 11.08 7.76
C GLU A 23 -3.89 9.88 7.00
N LYS A 24 -4.37 10.09 5.77
CA LYS A 24 -4.94 9.02 4.95
C LYS A 24 -3.84 8.26 4.20
N SER A 25 -4.03 6.95 4.12
CA SER A 25 -3.19 6.13 3.24
C SER A 25 -3.77 6.16 1.83
N LEU A 26 -2.90 6.05 0.83
CA LEU A 26 -3.30 5.98 -0.57
C LEU A 26 -2.90 4.61 -1.12
N LEU A 27 -3.84 3.87 -1.67
CA LEU A 27 -3.58 2.60 -2.36
C LEU A 27 -3.98 2.77 -3.83
N GLY A 28 -3.00 2.81 -4.74
CA GLY A 28 -3.27 3.08 -6.15
C GLY A 28 -3.98 4.42 -6.39
N GLY A 29 -3.75 5.41 -5.52
CA GLY A 29 -4.43 6.71 -5.54
C GLY A 29 -5.76 6.77 -4.78
N ILE A 30 -6.29 5.64 -4.29
CA ILE A 30 -7.54 5.60 -3.52
C ILE A 30 -7.27 5.98 -2.06
N PRO A 31 -7.95 7.00 -1.51
CA PRO A 31 -7.76 7.43 -0.13
C PRO A 31 -8.49 6.51 0.87
N LEU A 32 -7.72 5.80 1.68
CA LEU A 32 -8.18 4.84 2.69
C LEU A 32 -7.76 5.29 4.09
N HIS A 33 -8.67 5.14 5.06
CA HIS A 33 -8.35 5.39 6.46
C HIS A 33 -7.93 4.08 7.12
N VAL A 34 -6.66 3.96 7.50
CA VAL A 34 -6.17 2.73 8.16
C VAL A 34 -6.55 2.79 9.63
N ILE A 35 -7.24 1.74 10.11
CA ILE A 35 -7.76 1.68 11.48
C ILE A 35 -7.05 0.66 12.37
N SER A 36 -6.13 -0.15 11.82
CA SER A 36 -5.26 -1.05 12.58
C SER A 36 -3.78 -0.76 12.34
N ASP A 37 -2.94 -1.11 13.31
CA ASP A 37 -1.49 -1.00 13.16
C ASP A 37 -1.03 -1.84 11.96
N LYS A 38 -0.23 -1.22 11.07
CA LYS A 38 0.38 -1.94 9.94
C LYS A 38 1.39 -2.93 10.48
N SER A 39 1.10 -4.22 10.36
CA SER A 39 2.10 -5.27 10.56
C SER A 39 2.93 -5.44 9.29
N ARG A 40 4.26 -5.50 9.45
CA ARG A 40 5.23 -5.71 8.37
C ARG A 40 6.04 -6.96 8.70
N SER A 41 5.91 -7.99 7.86
CA SER A 41 6.65 -9.24 8.03
C SER A 41 7.82 -9.31 7.06
N ILE A 42 9.05 -9.29 7.59
CA ILE A 42 10.29 -9.44 6.81
C ILE A 42 10.91 -10.78 7.18
N SER A 43 11.06 -11.67 6.21
CA SER A 43 11.69 -12.96 6.41
C SER A 43 12.66 -13.28 5.27
N ALA A 44 13.58 -14.19 5.54
CA ALA A 44 14.48 -14.74 4.55
C ALA A 44 14.67 -16.22 4.83
N THR A 45 14.64 -17.01 3.77
CA THR A 45 14.97 -18.44 3.83
C THR A 45 16.49 -18.59 3.74
N VAL A 46 17.09 -19.16 4.78
CA VAL A 46 18.52 -19.50 4.85
C VAL A 46 18.66 -21.01 4.76
N THR A 47 19.51 -21.50 3.86
CA THR A 47 19.69 -22.94 3.64
C THR A 47 20.52 -23.56 4.79
N ASN A 48 20.08 -24.70 5.34
CA ASN A 48 20.78 -25.43 6.43
C ASN A 48 21.99 -26.27 5.98
N ARG A 49 22.53 -26.05 4.77
CA ARG A 49 23.69 -26.82 4.27
C ARG A 49 24.96 -26.33 4.96
N ARG A 50 25.87 -27.26 5.31
CA ARG A 50 27.20 -26.91 5.80
C ARG A 50 27.94 -26.15 4.70
N VAL A 51 28.48 -24.98 5.05
CA VAL A 51 29.27 -24.15 4.16
C VAL A 51 30.74 -24.21 4.57
N GLU A 52 31.63 -24.21 3.58
CA GLU A 52 33.06 -24.20 3.83
C GLU A 52 33.54 -22.84 4.36
N LYS A 53 34.65 -22.86 5.10
CA LYS A 53 35.19 -21.66 5.76
C LYS A 53 35.64 -20.67 4.67
N GLY A 54 34.92 -19.56 4.51
CA GLY A 54 35.19 -18.53 3.49
C GLY A 54 34.17 -18.48 2.33
N PHE A 55 33.17 -19.36 2.31
CA PHE A 55 32.12 -19.34 1.29
C PHE A 55 31.13 -18.20 1.53
N ASN A 56 30.81 -17.42 0.48
CA ASN A 56 29.83 -16.34 0.58
C ASN A 56 28.41 -16.94 0.64
N ILE A 57 27.78 -16.86 1.80
CA ILE A 57 26.43 -17.41 2.00
C ILE A 57 25.32 -16.58 1.34
N SER A 58 25.63 -15.39 0.82
CA SER A 58 24.66 -14.52 0.15
C SER A 58 23.86 -15.23 -0.93
N ASP A 59 24.49 -16.16 -1.65
CA ASP A 59 23.86 -16.88 -2.77
C ASP A 59 22.84 -17.93 -2.29
N THR A 60 22.84 -18.25 -1.01
CA THR A 60 21.93 -19.24 -0.39
C THR A 60 20.82 -18.60 0.46
N VAL A 61 20.81 -17.27 0.56
CA VAL A 61 19.80 -16.50 1.28
C VAL A 61 18.76 -15.98 0.29
N ARG A 62 17.54 -16.51 0.36
CA ARG A 62 16.41 -16.01 -0.42
C ARG A 62 15.57 -15.06 0.44
N LYS A 63 15.48 -13.80 0.04
CA LYS A 63 14.56 -12.84 0.68
C LYS A 63 13.12 -13.21 0.31
N GLU A 64 12.25 -13.33 1.30
CA GLU A 64 10.83 -13.51 1.07
C GLU A 64 10.18 -12.17 0.71
N PRO A 65 9.09 -12.17 -0.08
CA PRO A 65 8.39 -10.94 -0.44
C PRO A 65 7.83 -10.27 0.80
N LEU A 66 7.80 -8.94 0.77
CA LEU A 66 7.25 -8.17 1.87
C LEU A 66 5.72 -8.26 1.86
N ILE A 67 5.13 -8.68 2.97
CA ILE A 67 3.68 -8.78 3.13
C ILE A 67 3.20 -7.74 4.14
N PHE A 68 2.11 -7.07 3.80
CA PHE A 68 1.39 -6.16 4.67
C PHE A 68 -0.05 -6.64 4.85
N GLN A 69 -0.53 -6.57 6.08
CA GLN A 69 -1.93 -6.79 6.40
C GLN A 69 -2.49 -5.49 6.95
N LEU A 70 -3.60 -5.04 6.38
CA LEU A 70 -4.20 -3.75 6.69
C LEU A 70 -5.69 -3.94 6.98
N THR A 71 -6.18 -3.30 8.04
CA THR A 71 -7.61 -3.05 8.20
C THR A 71 -7.87 -1.59 7.89
N VAL A 72 -8.69 -1.33 6.88
CA VAL A 72 -9.00 0.02 6.42
C VAL A 72 -10.50 0.26 6.43
N VAL A 73 -10.88 1.51 6.58
CA VAL A 73 -12.26 1.96 6.47
C VAL A 73 -12.34 3.02 5.38
N ASP A 74 -13.28 2.82 4.46
CA ASP A 74 -13.67 3.82 3.49
C ASP A 74 -14.96 4.50 3.93
N ASN A 75 -14.81 5.73 4.44
CA ASN A 75 -15.91 6.63 4.81
C ASN A 75 -16.07 7.78 3.81
N SER A 76 -15.53 7.64 2.60
CA SER A 76 -15.62 8.67 1.56
C SER A 76 -17.02 8.72 0.94
N ARG A 77 -17.33 9.83 0.26
CA ARG A 77 -18.59 9.96 -0.50
C ARG A 77 -18.64 9.03 -1.70
N ASP A 78 -17.47 8.63 -2.19
CA ASP A 78 -17.27 7.83 -3.39
C ASP A 78 -16.99 6.36 -3.06
N TYR A 79 -17.39 5.89 -1.87
CA TYR A 79 -17.09 4.56 -1.35
C TYR A 79 -17.48 3.41 -2.30
N MET A 80 -18.56 3.57 -3.08
CA MET A 80 -18.95 2.61 -4.12
C MET A 80 -17.97 2.56 -5.31
N LEU A 81 -17.46 3.72 -5.72
CA LEU A 81 -16.48 3.81 -6.80
C LEU A 81 -15.14 3.23 -6.34
N ASN A 82 -14.72 3.58 -5.13
CA ASN A 82 -13.49 3.05 -4.53
C ASN A 82 -13.53 1.52 -4.41
N ARG A 83 -14.68 0.95 -3.98
CA ARG A 83 -14.90 -0.50 -3.98
C ARG A 83 -14.63 -1.11 -5.36
N GLN A 84 -15.27 -0.61 -6.41
CA GLN A 84 -15.09 -1.13 -7.77
C GLN A 84 -13.64 -0.97 -8.25
N SER A 85 -12.98 0.12 -7.90
CA SER A 85 -11.58 0.34 -8.24
C SER A 85 -10.65 -0.64 -7.52
N LEU A 86 -10.90 -0.91 -6.24
CA LEU A 86 -10.16 -1.90 -5.46
C LEU A 86 -10.35 -3.32 -6.02
N GLU A 87 -11.58 -3.70 -6.36
CA GLU A 87 -11.90 -4.97 -7.02
C GLU A 87 -11.15 -5.11 -8.35
N LYS A 88 -11.17 -4.06 -9.19
CA LYS A 88 -10.42 -4.04 -10.47
C LYS A 88 -8.91 -4.14 -10.26
N MET A 89 -8.36 -3.48 -9.24
CA MET A 89 -6.92 -3.58 -8.93
C MET A 89 -6.52 -4.99 -8.49
N LEU A 90 -7.37 -5.65 -7.69
CA LEU A 90 -7.18 -7.05 -7.31
C LEU A 90 -7.23 -7.97 -8.55
N GLU A 91 -8.22 -7.79 -9.43
CA GLU A 91 -8.39 -8.60 -10.65
C GLU A 91 -7.26 -8.37 -11.66
N ALA A 92 -6.83 -7.13 -11.86
CA ALA A 92 -5.76 -6.80 -12.79
C ALA A 92 -4.40 -7.33 -12.32
N GLY A 93 -4.17 -7.37 -10.99
CA GLY A 93 -2.91 -7.82 -10.40
C GLY A 93 -1.71 -6.95 -10.77
N GLU A 94 -1.96 -5.73 -11.27
CA GLU A 94 -0.91 -4.82 -11.70
C GLU A 94 -0.20 -4.18 -10.51
N PRO A 95 1.12 -3.89 -10.61
CA PRO A 95 1.85 -3.25 -9.53
C PRO A 95 1.40 -1.79 -9.35
N ILE A 96 1.04 -1.44 -8.12
CA ILE A 96 0.60 -0.11 -7.69
C ILE A 96 1.51 0.48 -6.61
N GLU A 97 1.32 1.77 -6.35
CA GLU A 97 1.93 2.46 -5.21
C GLU A 97 1.02 2.39 -3.98
N PHE A 98 1.65 2.26 -2.82
CA PHE A 98 1.00 2.32 -1.51
C PHE A 98 1.69 3.35 -0.63
N TYR A 99 0.99 4.43 -0.31
CA TYR A 99 1.44 5.45 0.63
C TYR A 99 0.78 5.23 1.98
N TYR A 100 1.56 4.96 3.02
CA TYR A 100 1.04 4.65 4.36
C TYR A 100 1.03 5.90 5.25
N ALA A 101 -0.16 6.45 5.48
CA ALA A 101 -0.48 7.45 6.50
C ALA A 101 0.58 8.57 6.68
N GLY A 102 1.06 9.13 5.57
CA GLY A 102 2.01 10.25 5.63
C GLY A 102 3.47 9.86 5.89
N ARG A 103 3.80 8.57 6.03
CA ARG A 103 5.11 8.09 6.52
C ARG A 103 5.96 7.48 5.43
N ASP A 104 5.49 6.36 4.87
CA ASP A 104 6.28 5.53 3.96
C ASP A 104 5.58 5.43 2.59
N LEU A 105 6.38 5.43 1.51
CA LEU A 105 5.92 5.09 0.18
C LEU A 105 6.48 3.72 -0.21
N TYR A 106 5.59 2.82 -0.60
CA TYR A 106 5.92 1.48 -1.11
C TYR A 106 5.55 1.39 -2.58
N GLN A 107 6.48 0.88 -3.38
CA GLN A 107 6.30 0.65 -4.81
C GLN A 107 6.28 -0.83 -5.12
N ASN A 108 5.76 -1.17 -6.30
CA ASN A 108 5.60 -2.54 -6.76
C ASN A 108 4.75 -3.37 -5.79
N ILE A 109 3.64 -2.79 -5.33
CA ILE A 109 2.69 -3.46 -4.47
C ILE A 109 1.59 -4.08 -5.34
N VAL A 110 1.22 -5.31 -5.06
CA VAL A 110 0.01 -5.92 -5.63
C VAL A 110 -0.97 -6.22 -4.49
N ILE A 111 -2.26 -6.09 -4.80
CA ILE A 111 -3.31 -6.54 -3.89
C ILE A 111 -3.42 -8.06 -4.04
N GLU A 112 -3.24 -8.78 -2.95
CA GLU A 112 -3.34 -10.24 -2.93
C GLU A 112 -4.73 -10.72 -2.51
N ASN A 113 -5.36 -9.99 -1.58
CA ASN A 113 -6.69 -10.31 -1.07
C ASN A 113 -7.40 -9.05 -0.58
N ILE A 114 -8.73 -9.01 -0.75
CA ILE A 114 -9.62 -8.03 -0.15
C ILE A 114 -10.81 -8.79 0.45
N GLU A 115 -11.00 -8.64 1.75
CA GLU A 115 -12.23 -9.05 2.43
C GLU A 115 -13.02 -7.80 2.81
N GLU A 116 -14.25 -7.69 2.33
CA GLU A 116 -15.17 -6.61 2.66
C GLU A 116 -16.08 -7.03 3.82
N LEU A 117 -16.29 -6.11 4.76
CA LEU A 117 -17.21 -6.28 5.87
C LEU A 117 -18.21 -5.12 5.89
N GLU A 118 -19.48 -5.45 5.65
CA GLU A 118 -20.61 -4.55 5.76
C GLU A 118 -21.19 -4.62 7.19
N GLN A 119 -21.29 -3.47 7.86
CA GLN A 119 -21.91 -3.39 9.18
C GLN A 119 -23.30 -2.74 9.06
N ALA A 120 -24.32 -3.39 9.64
CA ALA A 120 -25.72 -2.94 9.53
C ALA A 120 -25.97 -1.54 10.12
N ASP A 121 -25.13 -1.11 11.07
CA ASP A 121 -25.17 0.21 11.70
C ASP A 121 -24.51 1.31 10.84
N ARG A 122 -23.75 0.96 9.80
CA ARG A 122 -23.01 1.90 8.95
C ARG A 122 -23.32 1.74 7.46
N LYS A 123 -24.43 2.32 7.04
CA LYS A 123 -24.96 2.19 5.66
C LYS A 123 -24.07 2.77 4.54
N ASN A 124 -23.16 3.69 4.87
CA ASN A 124 -22.38 4.47 3.88
C ASN A 124 -20.87 4.35 4.09
N CYS A 125 -20.41 3.21 4.59
CA CYS A 125 -18.97 2.93 4.66
C CYS A 125 -18.70 1.44 4.49
N PHE A 126 -17.50 1.12 4.04
CA PHE A 126 -17.00 -0.24 4.03
C PHE A 126 -15.76 -0.38 4.90
N THR A 127 -15.68 -1.51 5.60
CA THR A 127 -14.44 -1.94 6.25
C THR A 127 -13.81 -3.02 5.39
N TYR A 128 -12.51 -2.91 5.13
CA TYR A 128 -11.77 -3.88 4.34
C TYR A 128 -10.61 -4.47 5.15
N TYR A 129 -10.40 -5.77 5.02
CA TYR A 129 -9.13 -6.42 5.35
C TYR A 129 -8.37 -6.67 4.05
N ILE A 130 -7.25 -5.99 3.88
CA ILE A 130 -6.47 -6.02 2.64
C ILE A 130 -5.11 -6.65 2.93
N THR A 131 -4.75 -7.65 2.12
CA THR A 131 -3.40 -8.21 2.09
C THR A 131 -2.67 -7.65 0.87
N LEU A 132 -1.54 -7.00 1.13
CA LEU A 132 -0.67 -6.44 0.10
C LEU A 132 0.64 -7.22 0.05
N ARG A 133 1.17 -7.42 -1.16
CA ARG A 133 2.46 -8.06 -1.38
C ARG A 133 3.36 -7.15 -2.21
N GLN A 134 4.59 -6.94 -1.76
CA GLN A 134 5.60 -6.28 -2.56
C GLN A 134 6.28 -7.29 -3.48
N ILE A 135 6.22 -7.04 -4.78
CA ILE A 135 6.93 -7.83 -5.77
C ILE A 135 8.34 -7.27 -5.98
N SER A 136 9.32 -8.17 -6.13
CA SER A 136 10.68 -7.79 -6.51
C SER A 136 10.77 -7.72 -8.03
N VAL A 137 11.10 -6.55 -8.55
CA VAL A 137 11.37 -6.37 -9.98
C VAL A 137 12.86 -6.61 -10.22
N ALA A 138 13.20 -7.60 -11.03
CA ALA A 138 14.58 -7.82 -11.44
C ALA A 138 14.92 -6.91 -12.61
N GLU A 139 15.87 -5.99 -12.43
CA GLU A 139 16.42 -5.22 -13.54
C GLU A 139 17.32 -6.12 -14.40
N ILE A 140 16.86 -6.45 -15.61
CA ILE A 140 17.72 -7.11 -16.59
C ILE A 140 18.67 -6.03 -17.12
N LYS A 141 19.92 -6.02 -16.64
CA LYS A 141 20.98 -5.26 -17.30
C LYS A 141 21.32 -5.98 -18.61
N ALA A 142 20.74 -5.51 -19.71
CA ALA A 142 21.18 -5.89 -21.05
C ALA A 142 22.65 -5.49 -21.17
N THR A 143 23.55 -6.45 -20.99
CA THR A 143 24.97 -6.26 -21.24
C THR A 143 25.18 -6.71 -22.67
N ASP A 144 25.54 -5.75 -23.54
CA ASP A 144 25.84 -5.96 -24.96
C ASP A 144 26.67 -7.23 -25.16
N SER A 145 26.06 -8.25 -25.76
CA SER A 145 26.81 -9.34 -26.36
C SER A 145 27.44 -8.80 -27.64
N LYS A 146 28.73 -8.44 -27.57
CA LYS A 146 29.56 -8.35 -28.77
C LYS A 146 29.49 -9.71 -29.47
N VAL A 147 28.98 -9.69 -30.69
CA VAL A 147 29.03 -10.80 -31.62
C VAL A 147 30.44 -10.81 -32.20
N ASP A 148 31.21 -11.85 -31.88
CA ASP A 148 32.47 -12.19 -32.56
C ASP A 148 32.19 -12.78 -33.95
#